data_AF-A0AAD5P2U0-F1
#
_entry.id   AF-A0AAD5P2U0-F1
#
_cell.length_a   1.000
_cell.length_b   1.000
_cell.length_c   1.000
_cell.angle_alpha   90.00
_cell.angle_beta   90.00
_cell.angle_gamma   90.00
#
_symmetry.space_group_name_H-M   'P 1'
#
loop_
_entity.id
_entity.type
_entity.pdbx_description
1 polymer ?
#
loop_
_entity_poly.entity_id
_entity_poly.type
_entity_poly.pdbx_seq_one_letter_code
_entity_poly.pdbx_strand_id
1 'polypeptide(L)'
;METQLILPKVPEINSYVAIIPLIEGDFRSPIQPGSDGQVILCVESGSTKVKSKTFSSCAYFHAGTNPFDVIRDAFAAIRVHLGTFRLLEEKKLPRIVGDAFYLSVEPIGLWHGA
;
A
#
# COMPACT_ATOMS: atom_id res chain seq x y z
N MET A 1 -3.13 -5.29 11.72
CA MET A 1 -3.73 -5.76 10.46
C MET A 1 -2.84 -5.31 9.32
N GLU A 2 -2.46 -6.23 8.44
CA GLU A 2 -1.60 -5.94 7.27
C GLU A 2 -2.44 -5.31 6.15
N THR A 3 -1.86 -4.36 5.41
CA THR A 3 -2.53 -3.74 4.25
C THR A 3 -2.04 -4.41 2.98
N GLN A 4 -2.94 -5.07 2.27
CA GLN A 4 -2.65 -5.75 1.01
C GLN A 4 -3.06 -4.86 -0.18
N LEU A 5 -2.33 -4.94 -1.28
CA LEU A 5 -2.74 -4.40 -2.58
C LEU A 5 -3.05 -5.57 -3.52
N ILE A 6 -3.94 -5.36 -4.49
CA ILE A 6 -4.28 -6.38 -5.50
C ILE A 6 -3.98 -5.85 -6.90
N LEU A 7 -3.40 -6.68 -7.75
CA LEU A 7 -3.09 -6.37 -9.15
C LEU A 7 -3.57 -7.49 -10.10
N PRO A 8 -4.88 -7.72 -10.25
CA PRO A 8 -5.38 -8.68 -11.23
C PRO A 8 -5.03 -8.26 -12.67
N LYS A 9 -4.75 -9.26 -13.50
CA LYS A 9 -4.88 -9.12 -14.95
C LYS A 9 -6.34 -9.34 -15.31
N VAL A 10 -6.92 -8.40 -16.07
CA VAL A 10 -8.29 -8.46 -16.59
C VAL A 10 -8.22 -8.75 -18.09
N PRO A 11 -8.41 -10.03 -18.50
CA PRO A 11 -8.22 -10.44 -19.89
C PRO A 11 -9.14 -9.72 -20.88
N GLU A 12 -10.37 -9.38 -20.46
CA GLU A 12 -11.41 -8.76 -21.28
C GLU A 12 -10.99 -7.39 -21.82
N ILE A 13 -10.13 -6.68 -21.08
CA ILE A 13 -9.59 -5.37 -21.45
C ILE A 13 -8.07 -5.39 -21.67
N ASN A 14 -7.48 -6.59 -21.68
CA ASN A 14 -6.03 -6.81 -21.80
C ASN A 14 -5.18 -5.86 -20.92
N SER A 15 -5.60 -5.65 -19.68
CA SER A 15 -4.98 -4.68 -18.77
C SER A 15 -4.82 -5.25 -17.37
N TYR A 16 -3.88 -4.71 -16.62
CA TYR A 16 -3.75 -4.90 -15.17
C TYR A 16 -4.51 -3.80 -14.46
N VAL A 17 -5.19 -4.14 -13.37
CA VAL A 17 -5.90 -3.18 -12.53
C VAL A 17 -5.32 -3.20 -11.13
N ALA A 18 -4.69 -2.12 -10.68
CA ALA A 18 -4.28 -1.97 -9.29
C ALA A 18 -5.49 -1.54 -8.44
N ILE A 19 -5.67 -2.22 -7.31
CA ILE A 19 -6.61 -1.86 -6.25
C ILE A 19 -5.79 -1.58 -5.00
N ILE A 20 -5.71 -0.30 -4.63
CA ILE A 20 -4.83 0.17 -3.57
C ILE A 20 -5.67 0.77 -2.44
N PRO A 21 -5.73 0.12 -1.27
CA PRO A 21 -6.27 0.70 -0.05
C PRO A 21 -5.61 2.02 0.31
N LEU A 22 -6.41 2.99 0.70
CA LEU A 22 -5.94 4.30 1.13
C LEU A 22 -5.92 4.43 2.65
N ILE A 23 -4.95 5.19 3.14
CA ILE A 23 -4.91 5.67 4.53
C ILE A 23 -5.16 7.17 4.47
N GLU A 24 -6.36 7.57 4.89
CA GLU A 24 -6.82 8.96 4.86
C GLU A 24 -7.11 9.43 6.29
N GLY A 25 -6.31 10.39 6.77
CA GLY A 25 -6.38 10.84 8.17
C GLY A 25 -6.18 9.68 9.14
N ASP A 26 -7.13 9.51 10.06
CA ASP A 26 -7.10 8.46 11.08
C ASP A 26 -7.71 7.11 10.61
N PHE A 27 -8.13 7.02 9.35
CA PHE A 27 -8.80 5.85 8.80
C PHE A 27 -7.89 5.07 7.86
N ARG A 28 -7.93 3.74 7.97
CA ARG A 28 -7.33 2.81 7.02
C ARG A 28 -8.40 1.90 6.43
N SER A 29 -8.12 1.37 5.25
CA SER A 29 -9.10 0.66 4.42
C SER A 29 -8.65 -0.75 4.02
N PRO A 30 -8.16 -1.60 4.95
CA PRO A 30 -7.54 -2.86 4.56
C PRO A 30 -8.50 -3.78 3.81
N ILE A 31 -7.94 -4.52 2.86
CA ILE A 31 -8.66 -5.53 2.10
C ILE A 31 -8.65 -6.86 2.88
N GLN A 32 -9.81 -7.49 2.97
CA GLN A 32 -10.03 -8.77 3.66
C GLN A 32 -10.67 -9.79 2.72
N PRO A 33 -10.33 -11.08 2.86
CA PRO A 33 -11.11 -12.14 2.22
C PRO A 33 -12.51 -12.19 2.86
N GLY A 34 -13.53 -12.14 2.03
CA GLY A 34 -14.92 -12.40 2.39
C GLY A 34 -15.29 -13.86 2.23
N SER A 35 -16.56 -14.18 2.48
CA SER A 35 -17.13 -15.49 2.17
C SER A 35 -17.18 -15.71 0.66
N ASP A 36 -17.08 -16.96 0.21
CA ASP A 36 -17.29 -17.37 -1.17
C ASP A 36 -16.43 -16.62 -2.21
N GLY A 37 -15.17 -16.34 -1.87
CA GLY A 37 -14.22 -15.68 -2.78
C GLY A 37 -14.45 -14.18 -2.95
N GLN A 38 -15.29 -13.56 -2.11
CA GLN A 38 -15.47 -12.12 -2.09
C GLN A 38 -14.23 -11.41 -1.54
N VAL A 39 -14.07 -10.15 -1.95
CA VAL A 39 -13.04 -9.25 -1.42
C VAL A 39 -13.76 -8.10 -0.74
N ILE A 40 -13.50 -7.92 0.55
CA ILE A 40 -14.14 -6.89 1.38
C ILE A 40 -13.15 -5.76 1.63
N LEU A 41 -13.55 -4.54 1.31
CA LEU A 41 -12.83 -3.33 1.68
C LEU A 41 -13.39 -2.81 3.01
N CYS A 42 -12.64 -3.01 4.09
CA CYS A 42 -13.05 -2.60 5.43
C CYS A 42 -12.47 -1.23 5.76
N VAL A 43 -13.30 -0.25 6.13
CA VAL A 43 -12.82 1.04 6.63
C VAL A 43 -12.87 1.04 8.14
N GLU A 44 -11.72 1.26 8.78
CA GLU A 44 -11.60 1.25 10.23
C GLU A 44 -10.76 2.42 10.74
N SER A 45 -11.18 2.96 11.88
CA SER A 45 -10.37 3.87 12.68
C SER A 45 -9.50 3.05 13.62
N GLY A 46 -8.18 3.28 13.58
CA GLY A 46 -7.25 2.62 14.50
C GLY A 46 -7.30 3.16 15.94
N SER A 47 -8.21 4.09 16.25
CA SER A 47 -8.27 4.81 17.52
C SER A 47 -9.63 4.66 18.21
N THR A 48 -9.59 4.31 19.50
CA THR A 48 -10.77 4.26 20.37
C THR A 48 -11.35 5.65 20.70
N LYS A 49 -10.61 6.73 20.38
CA LYS A 49 -11.00 8.12 20.66
C LYS A 49 -11.61 8.84 19.45
N VAL A 50 -11.37 8.34 18.24
CA VAL A 50 -11.91 8.93 17.01
C VAL A 50 -13.40 8.61 16.93
N LYS A 51 -14.23 9.65 17.06
CA LYS A 51 -15.70 9.57 16.88
C LYS A 51 -16.17 10.06 15.52
N SER A 52 -15.24 10.38 14.62
CA SER A 52 -15.56 10.78 13.26
C SER A 52 -16.14 9.61 12.47
N LYS A 53 -17.11 9.89 11.60
CA LYS A 53 -17.75 8.89 10.71
C LYS A 53 -17.51 9.20 9.23
N THR A 54 -16.66 10.17 8.92
CA THR A 54 -16.51 10.69 7.55
C THR A 54 -15.10 10.46 7.04
N PHE A 55 -15.01 9.71 5.95
CA PHE A 55 -13.84 9.55 5.10
C PHE A 55 -14.27 9.89 3.67
N SER A 56 -13.36 10.41 2.84
CA SER A 56 -13.69 10.79 1.47
C SER A 56 -13.35 9.69 0.47
N SER A 57 -12.26 8.96 0.74
CA SER A 57 -11.63 8.03 -0.19
C SER A 57 -11.14 6.80 0.56
N CYS A 58 -11.56 5.61 0.15
CA CYS A 58 -11.13 4.35 0.78
C CYS A 58 -10.21 3.50 -0.11
N ALA A 59 -10.32 3.58 -1.43
CA ALA A 59 -9.43 2.85 -2.33
C ALA A 59 -9.18 3.66 -3.61
N TYR A 60 -8.03 3.44 -4.22
CA TYR A 60 -7.70 3.95 -5.55
C TYR A 60 -7.58 2.79 -6.54
N PHE A 61 -8.14 3.00 -7.74
CA PHE A 61 -8.14 2.03 -8.83
C PHE A 61 -7.37 2.61 -10.01
N HIS A 62 -6.51 1.80 -10.61
CA HIS A 62 -5.73 2.21 -11.78
C HIS A 62 -5.60 1.07 -12.78
N ALA A 63 -5.90 1.33 -14.05
CA ALA A 63 -5.81 0.33 -15.10
C ALA A 63 -4.72 0.70 -16.12
N GLY A 64 -3.97 -0.29 -16.59
CA GLY A 64 -2.95 -0.10 -17.62
C GLY A 64 -2.37 -1.41 -18.12
N THR A 65 -1.64 -1.36 -19.24
CA THR A 65 -1.17 -2.57 -19.93
C THR A 65 0.12 -3.13 -19.35
N ASN A 66 0.94 -2.30 -18.71
CA ASN A 66 2.18 -2.69 -18.03
C ASN A 66 1.99 -2.65 -16.51
N PRO A 67 2.17 -3.78 -15.78
CA PRO A 67 1.94 -3.84 -14.34
C PRO A 67 2.86 -2.92 -13.52
N PHE A 68 4.08 -2.66 -13.99
CA PHE A 68 5.03 -1.80 -13.30
C PHE A 68 4.65 -0.32 -13.41
N ASP A 69 4.25 0.11 -14.62
CA ASP A 69 3.75 1.46 -14.85
C ASP A 69 2.46 1.69 -14.06
N VAL A 70 1.55 0.71 -14.05
CA VAL A 70 0.30 0.76 -13.27
C VAL A 70 0.57 1.04 -11.79
N ILE A 71 1.51 0.32 -11.17
CA ILE A 71 1.85 0.54 -9.77
C ILE A 71 2.50 1.92 -9.57
N ARG A 72 3.48 2.28 -10.41
CA ARG A 72 4.18 3.58 -10.31
C ARG A 72 3.20 4.75 -10.42
N ASP A 73 2.38 4.74 -11.46
CA ASP A 73 1.47 5.83 -11.79
C ASP A 73 0.33 5.91 -10.77
N ALA A 74 -0.13 4.76 -10.25
CA ALA A 74 -1.10 4.74 -9.17
C ALA A 74 -0.55 5.36 -7.88
N PHE A 75 0.65 5.01 -7.44
CA PHE A 75 1.25 5.62 -6.25
C PHE A 75 1.56 7.11 -6.45
N ALA A 76 1.93 7.53 -7.66
CA ALA A 76 2.07 8.94 -8.00
C ALA A 76 0.75 9.71 -7.87
N ALA A 77 -0.34 9.17 -8.41
CA ALA A 77 -1.67 9.77 -8.29
C ALA A 77 -2.14 9.82 -6.82
N ILE A 78 -1.99 8.72 -6.07
CA ILE A 78 -2.36 8.63 -4.66
C ILE A 78 -1.54 9.63 -3.83
N ARG A 79 -0.26 9.79 -4.16
CA ARG A 79 0.59 10.79 -3.51
C ARG A 79 0.04 12.20 -3.69
N VAL A 80 -0.32 12.59 -4.91
CA VAL A 80 -0.88 13.91 -5.19
C VAL A 80 -2.22 14.12 -4.47
N HIS A 81 -3.05 13.07 -4.43
CA HIS A 81 -4.37 13.11 -3.77
C HIS A 81 -4.28 13.22 -2.24
N LEU A 82 -3.49 12.37 -1.59
CA LEU A 82 -3.43 12.31 -0.12
C LEU A 82 -2.40 13.28 0.48
N GLY A 83 -1.25 13.45 -0.16
CA GLY A 83 -0.16 14.28 0.36
C GLY A 83 0.49 13.77 1.66
N THR A 84 0.20 12.54 2.11
CA THR A 84 0.61 12.02 3.44
C THR A 84 1.91 11.22 3.48
N PHE A 85 2.47 10.82 2.34
CA PHE A 85 3.68 10.00 2.26
C PHE A 85 4.65 10.56 1.22
N ARG A 86 5.85 9.98 1.11
CA ARG A 86 6.82 10.29 0.04
C ARG A 86 7.14 9.08 -0.83
N LEU A 87 7.16 9.29 -2.15
CA LEU A 87 7.66 8.31 -3.12
C LEU A 87 9.17 8.10 -2.92
N LEU A 88 9.69 6.98 -3.43
CA LEU A 88 11.09 6.61 -3.24
C LEU A 88 12.03 7.67 -3.81
N GLU A 89 11.70 8.21 -4.98
CA GLU A 89 12.45 9.22 -5.71
C GLU A 89 12.55 10.55 -4.95
N GLU A 90 11.63 10.79 -4.01
CA GLU A 90 11.57 12.00 -3.18
C GLU A 90 12.15 11.83 -1.77
N LYS A 91 12.55 10.61 -1.44
CA LYS A 91 13.19 10.31 -0.16
C LYS A 91 14.69 10.58 -0.30
N LYS A 92 15.21 11.48 0.54
CA LYS A 92 16.66 11.62 0.70
C LYS A 92 17.16 10.33 1.37
N LEU A 93 18.17 9.70 0.78
CA LEU A 93 18.82 8.55 1.39
C LEU A 93 19.32 8.95 2.79
N PRO A 94 19.00 8.19 3.85
CA PRO A 94 19.56 8.43 5.16
C PRO A 94 21.10 8.45 5.08
N ARG A 95 21.74 9.36 5.81
CA ARG A 95 23.21 9.50 5.84
C ARG A 95 23.93 8.26 6.40
N ILE A 96 23.19 7.33 7.02
CA ILE A 96 23.69 6.02 7.41
C ILE A 96 23.50 5.09 6.21
N VAL A 97 24.44 5.20 5.27
CA VAL A 97 24.64 4.18 4.24
C VAL A 97 25.52 3.12 4.90
N GLY A 98 24.87 2.19 5.59
CA GLY A 98 25.48 1.01 6.17
C GLY A 98 24.36 0.00 6.36
N ASP A 99 24.27 -0.94 5.43
CA ASP A 99 23.39 -2.12 5.39
C ASP A 99 22.20 -2.13 6.35
N ALA A 100 21.25 -1.23 6.12
CA ALA A 100 19.89 -1.45 6.58
C ALA A 100 19.25 -2.54 5.70
N PHE A 101 19.63 -3.79 6.00
CA PHE A 101 18.87 -5.03 5.79
C PHE A 101 18.61 -5.54 4.37
N TYR A 102 19.21 -4.99 3.31
CA TYR A 102 18.96 -5.51 1.96
C TYR A 102 20.18 -5.81 1.09
N LEU A 103 21.43 -5.47 1.48
CA LEU A 103 22.58 -5.62 0.57
C LEU A 103 23.74 -6.49 1.08
N SER A 104 23.85 -6.77 2.38
CA SER A 104 24.65 -7.92 2.85
C SER A 104 24.12 -8.49 4.16
N VAL A 105 23.59 -9.72 4.12
CA VAL A 105 23.37 -10.50 5.34
C VAL A 105 24.66 -11.22 5.70
N GLU A 106 25.35 -10.76 6.76
CA GLU A 106 26.16 -11.69 7.54
C GLU A 106 25.21 -12.52 8.41
N PRO A 107 25.17 -13.85 8.25
CA PRO A 107 24.12 -14.69 8.83
C PRO A 107 24.17 -14.81 10.36
N ILE A 108 25.17 -14.23 11.05
CA ILE A 108 25.42 -14.50 12.46
C ILE A 108 24.45 -13.81 13.42
N GLY A 109 23.86 -12.68 13.00
CA GLY A 109 22.89 -11.92 13.78
C GLY A 109 21.52 -12.59 13.91
N LEU A 110 21.20 -13.58 13.05
CA LEU A 110 19.94 -14.32 13.09
C LEU A 110 19.92 -15.41 14.18
N TRP A 111 21.09 -15.90 14.59
CA TRP A 111 21.23 -17.06 15.48
C TRP A 111 21.17 -16.69 16.97
N HIS A 112 21.44 -15.44 17.32
CA HIS A 112 21.54 -14.99 18.70
C HIS A 112 20.36 -14.09 19.10
N GLY A 113 19.15 -14.52 18.71
CA GLY A 113 17.86 -13.86 18.94
C GLY A 113 17.83 -12.80 20.04
N ALA A 114 17.31 -11.62 19.68
CA ALA A 114 16.93 -10.56 20.63
C ALA A 114 15.98 -11.07 21.73
#